data_AF-A0A945RWZ9-F1
#
_entry.id   AF-A0A945RWZ9-F1
#
_cell.length_a   1.000
_cell.length_b   1.000
_cell.length_c   1.000
_cell.angle_alpha   90.00
_cell.angle_beta   90.00
_cell.angle_gamma   90.00
#
_symmetry.space_group_name_H-M   'P 1'
#
loop_
_entity.id
_entity.type
_entity.pdbx_description
1 polymer ?
#
loop_
_entity_poly.entity_id
_entity_poly.type
_entity_poly.pdbx_seq_one_letter_code
_entity_poly.pdbx_strand_id
1 'polypeptide(L)'
;MIARENLWCGVVAVVMVLTGGLAWSQEKQQPEAPVGPVVGRQAPLLDRLRQEQPEEYERLVKMREDDPTAFKKALRRRMESSGRVGPGRRFGPQGPQRGEMGRRMKEGSEWMERLSTEKPEEFQRLLKLRESDPQAFSNELRKFVQERRGSGHRPGRMDTDDRKCQELSRLYHATEDPAEKNRIRGELRAEVEAAFDRKIKVRGEWIDEMLRKIEEGRKRLAERGAQRTQICDDRVHELTRDPKLKWDQRW
;
A
#
# COMPACT_ATOMS: atom_id res chain seq x y z
N MET A 1 -3.36 47.15 -15.99
CA MET A 1 -4.63 47.86 -15.80
C MET A 1 -5.79 46.95 -16.15
N ILE A 2 -6.30 46.19 -15.17
CA ILE A 2 -7.67 45.66 -15.16
C ILE A 2 -8.10 45.75 -13.69
N ALA A 3 -9.00 46.70 -13.43
CA ALA A 3 -9.68 46.84 -12.16
C ALA A 3 -10.90 45.91 -12.14
N ARG A 4 -11.20 45.31 -10.99
CA ARG A 4 -12.57 45.17 -10.49
C ARG A 4 -12.59 44.75 -9.03
N GLU A 5 -13.12 45.68 -8.24
CA GLU A 5 -13.63 45.53 -6.89
C GLU A 5 -14.77 44.49 -6.88
N ASN A 6 -14.95 43.81 -5.75
CA ASN A 6 -16.21 43.92 -5.01
C ASN A 6 -16.08 43.28 -3.62
N LEU A 7 -16.37 44.12 -2.64
CA LEU A 7 -16.74 43.78 -1.27
C LEU A 7 -17.92 42.80 -1.25
N TRP A 8 -18.05 42.03 -0.18
CA TRP A 8 -19.35 41.87 0.51
C TRP A 8 -19.12 41.40 1.94
N CYS A 9 -19.38 42.32 2.87
CA CYS A 9 -19.59 42.08 4.28
C CYS A 9 -20.89 41.28 4.48
N GLY A 10 -20.95 40.45 5.52
CA GLY A 10 -22.17 39.73 5.87
C GLY A 10 -22.09 39.09 7.25
N VAL A 11 -21.95 39.92 8.28
CA VAL A 11 -22.24 39.57 9.67
C VAL A 11 -23.76 39.42 9.80
N VAL A 12 -24.22 38.23 10.19
CA VAL A 12 -25.57 38.05 10.75
C VAL A 12 -25.42 37.25 12.03
N ALA A 13 -25.41 37.97 13.13
CA ALA A 13 -25.84 37.46 14.42
C ALA A 13 -27.37 37.39 14.46
N VAL A 14 -27.88 36.81 15.55
CA VAL A 14 -29.13 37.13 16.26
C VAL A 14 -30.08 35.93 16.40
N VAL A 15 -30.51 35.81 17.66
CA VAL A 15 -31.74 35.24 18.22
C VAL A 15 -31.67 33.82 18.80
N MET A 16 -31.38 33.78 20.10
CA MET A 16 -32.01 32.85 21.06
C MET A 16 -33.54 33.00 21.03
N VAL A 17 -34.28 31.90 20.93
CA VAL A 17 -35.62 31.80 21.52
C VAL A 17 -35.68 30.53 22.37
N LEU A 18 -35.76 30.77 23.68
CA LEU A 18 -36.18 29.85 24.73
C LEU A 18 -37.69 29.94 24.88
N THR A 19 -38.41 28.88 24.54
CA THR A 19 -39.72 28.49 25.08
C THR A 19 -39.84 26.99 24.79
N GLY A 20 -40.00 26.08 25.74
CA GLY A 20 -41.03 26.03 26.77
C GLY A 20 -41.81 24.74 26.52
N GLY A 21 -41.72 23.76 27.44
CA GLY A 21 -42.41 22.49 27.29
C GLY A 21 -41.92 21.43 28.26
N LEU A 22 -42.19 21.62 29.56
CA LEU A 22 -42.11 20.54 30.56
C LEU A 22 -43.19 19.50 30.24
N ALA A 23 -42.81 18.45 29.52
CA ALA A 23 -43.53 17.19 29.52
C ALA A 23 -42.83 16.28 30.55
N TRP A 24 -43.49 16.07 31.68
CA TRP A 24 -43.16 14.99 32.62
C TRP A 24 -43.39 13.65 31.91
N SER A 25 -42.36 13.18 31.19
CA SER A 25 -42.27 11.78 30.80
C SER A 25 -41.69 11.01 31.97
N GLN A 26 -42.44 9.99 32.38
CA GLN A 26 -42.09 9.01 33.39
C GLN A 26 -40.72 8.40 33.06
N GLU A 27 -39.69 8.94 33.69
CA GLU A 27 -38.30 8.51 33.56
C GLU A 27 -38.20 7.12 34.17
N LYS A 28 -38.39 6.09 33.33
CA LYS A 28 -37.95 4.73 33.65
C LYS A 28 -36.46 4.86 33.93
N GLN A 29 -36.09 4.77 35.21
CA GLN A 29 -34.71 4.68 35.65
C GLN A 29 -34.00 3.63 34.80
N GLN A 30 -33.22 4.10 33.81
CA GLN A 30 -32.30 3.22 33.11
C GLN A 30 -31.27 2.79 34.16
N PRO A 31 -31.04 1.50 34.36
CA PRO A 31 -30.00 1.04 35.27
C PRO A 31 -28.68 1.69 34.83
N GLU A 32 -28.05 2.45 35.73
CA GLU A 32 -26.74 3.04 35.47
C GLU A 32 -25.76 1.91 35.14
N ALA A 33 -25.35 1.85 33.87
CA ALA A 33 -24.52 0.76 33.36
C ALA A 33 -23.11 0.84 33.94
N PRO A 34 -22.63 -0.16 34.70
CA PRO A 34 -21.27 -0.18 35.21
C PRO A 34 -20.35 -0.84 34.18
N VAL A 35 -20.03 -0.16 33.07
CA VAL A 35 -19.04 -0.69 32.12
C VAL A 35 -18.26 0.45 31.49
N GLY A 36 -16.94 0.47 31.72
CA GLY A 36 -16.02 1.48 31.15
C GLY A 36 -16.14 1.60 29.62
N PRO A 37 -15.74 2.75 29.06
CA PRO A 37 -15.97 3.07 27.64
C PRO A 37 -15.39 1.98 26.73
N VAL A 38 -16.21 1.49 25.80
CA VAL A 38 -15.73 0.57 24.77
C VAL A 38 -14.90 1.37 23.79
N VAL A 39 -13.59 1.42 23.97
CA VAL A 39 -12.70 2.15 23.05
C VAL A 39 -12.40 1.26 21.84
N GLY A 40 -12.82 1.67 20.64
CA GLY A 40 -12.43 1.01 19.39
C GLY A 40 -13.48 1.05 18.28
N ARG A 41 -13.19 0.37 17.17
CA ARG A 41 -14.03 0.33 15.95
C ARG A 41 -15.45 -0.25 16.17
N GLN A 42 -15.72 -0.82 17.34
CA GLN A 42 -16.97 -1.47 17.69
C GLN A 42 -17.96 -0.55 18.44
N ALA A 43 -17.49 0.59 18.98
CA ALA A 43 -18.33 1.53 19.73
C ALA A 43 -19.57 1.99 18.95
N PRO A 44 -19.46 2.45 17.68
CA PRO A 44 -20.63 2.93 16.94
C PRO A 44 -21.68 1.84 16.67
N LEU A 45 -21.28 0.57 16.65
CA LEU A 45 -22.19 -0.55 16.47
C LEU A 45 -22.96 -0.83 17.76
N LEU A 46 -22.25 -0.86 18.90
CA LEU A 46 -22.86 -1.09 20.21
C LEU A 46 -23.79 0.05 20.63
N ASP A 47 -23.44 1.30 20.30
CA ASP A 47 -24.31 2.45 20.56
C ASP A 47 -25.62 2.37 19.76
N ARG A 48 -25.53 1.98 18.48
CA ARG A 48 -26.72 1.75 17.65
C ARG A 48 -27.56 0.59 18.19
N LEU A 49 -26.92 -0.48 18.66
CA LEU A 49 -27.61 -1.62 19.26
C LEU A 49 -28.36 -1.25 20.53
N ARG A 50 -27.75 -0.41 21.37
CA ARG A 50 -28.40 0.11 22.56
C ARG A 50 -29.65 0.92 22.22
N GLN A 51 -29.63 1.67 21.12
CA GLN A 51 -30.76 2.50 20.67
C GLN A 51 -31.87 1.69 19.99
N GLU A 52 -31.51 0.76 19.10
CA GLU A 52 -32.48 0.04 18.26
C GLU A 52 -33.00 -1.25 18.91
N GLN A 53 -32.16 -1.95 19.69
CA GLN A 53 -32.46 -3.28 20.24
C GLN A 53 -31.84 -3.47 21.65
N PRO A 54 -32.39 -2.80 22.68
CA PRO A 54 -31.77 -2.73 24.02
C PRO A 54 -31.64 -4.11 24.69
N GLU A 55 -32.61 -5.01 24.50
CA GLU A 55 -32.55 -6.36 25.10
C GLU A 55 -31.37 -7.19 24.57
N GLU A 56 -31.07 -7.08 23.28
CA GLU A 56 -29.95 -7.80 22.68
C GLU A 56 -28.61 -7.15 23.04
N TYR A 57 -28.61 -5.83 23.25
CA TYR A 57 -27.46 -5.11 23.80
C TYR A 57 -27.13 -5.60 25.22
N GLU A 58 -28.11 -5.66 26.13
CA GLU A 58 -27.92 -6.17 27.49
C GLU A 58 -27.44 -7.61 27.49
N ARG A 59 -28.00 -8.45 26.62
CA ARG A 59 -27.53 -9.83 26.43
C ARG A 59 -26.07 -9.90 26.00
N LEU A 60 -25.63 -9.03 25.10
CA LEU A 60 -24.25 -8.96 24.64
C LEU A 60 -23.30 -8.42 25.72
N VAL A 61 -23.74 -7.46 26.53
CA VAL A 61 -22.96 -6.95 27.67
C VAL A 61 -22.75 -8.05 28.71
N LYS A 62 -23.81 -8.75 29.11
CA LYS A 62 -23.71 -9.89 30.03
C LYS A 62 -22.82 -11.00 29.47
N MET A 63 -22.97 -11.33 28.19
CA MET A 63 -22.12 -12.32 27.51
C MET A 63 -20.65 -11.90 27.46
N ARG A 64 -20.35 -10.59 27.44
CA ARG A 64 -18.98 -10.09 27.47
C ARG A 64 -18.31 -10.31 28.84
N GLU A 65 -19.07 -10.20 29.91
CA GLU A 65 -18.61 -10.44 31.29
C GLU A 65 -18.43 -11.93 31.54
N ASP A 66 -19.40 -12.75 31.11
CA ASP A 66 -19.40 -14.20 31.31
C ASP A 66 -18.38 -14.92 30.39
N ASP A 67 -18.35 -14.59 29.08
CA ASP A 67 -17.46 -15.20 28.08
C ASP A 67 -17.07 -14.21 26.95
N PRO A 68 -15.88 -13.58 27.05
CA PRO A 68 -15.38 -12.65 26.03
C PRO A 68 -15.24 -13.25 24.63
N THR A 69 -15.04 -14.56 24.50
CA THR A 69 -14.88 -15.22 23.20
C THR A 69 -16.23 -15.47 22.53
N ALA A 70 -17.23 -15.89 23.30
CA ALA A 70 -18.62 -16.00 22.83
C ALA A 70 -19.15 -14.62 22.40
N PHE A 71 -18.88 -13.56 23.19
CA PHE A 71 -19.22 -12.19 22.83
C PHE A 71 -18.66 -11.79 21.46
N LYS A 72 -17.35 -12.00 21.23
CA LYS A 72 -16.72 -11.69 19.93
C LYS A 72 -17.37 -12.47 18.78
N LYS A 73 -17.71 -13.74 18.99
CA LYS A 73 -18.36 -14.59 17.98
C LYS A 73 -19.79 -14.14 17.68
N ALA A 74 -20.56 -13.80 18.71
CA ALA A 74 -21.93 -13.28 18.57
C ALA A 74 -21.93 -11.92 17.86
N LEU A 75 -21.03 -11.01 18.27
CA LEU A 75 -20.86 -9.70 17.63
C LEU A 75 -20.46 -9.83 16.16
N ARG A 76 -19.54 -10.75 15.84
CA ARG A 76 -19.15 -11.05 14.46
C ARG A 76 -20.32 -11.57 13.62
N ARG A 77 -21.08 -12.55 14.12
CA ARG A 77 -22.27 -13.08 13.44
C ARG A 77 -23.30 -11.99 13.16
N ARG A 78 -23.43 -11.02 14.07
CA ARG A 78 -24.33 -9.88 13.90
C ARG A 78 -23.85 -8.87 12.88
N MET A 79 -22.55 -8.60 12.84
CA MET A 79 -21.97 -7.80 11.76
C MET A 79 -22.15 -8.48 10.39
N GLU A 80 -22.11 -9.81 10.36
CA GLU A 80 -22.40 -10.62 9.17
C GLU A 80 -23.89 -10.55 8.77
N SER A 81 -24.83 -10.63 9.72
CA SER A 81 -26.27 -10.57 9.44
C SER A 81 -26.80 -9.17 9.09
N SER A 82 -26.22 -8.12 9.69
CA SER A 82 -26.60 -6.71 9.41
C SER A 82 -26.17 -6.20 8.03
N GLY A 83 -25.58 -7.06 7.18
CA GLY A 83 -25.15 -6.70 5.82
C GLY A 83 -23.94 -5.77 5.76
N ARG A 84 -23.47 -5.21 6.89
CA ARG A 84 -22.24 -4.41 6.97
C ARG A 84 -20.98 -5.23 6.71
N VAL A 85 -21.01 -6.51 7.05
CA VAL A 85 -19.96 -7.49 6.70
C VAL A 85 -20.62 -8.60 5.88
N GLY A 86 -21.13 -8.25 4.69
CA GLY A 86 -21.93 -9.17 3.87
C GLY A 86 -21.29 -10.57 3.72
N PRO A 87 -22.05 -11.66 3.95
CA PRO A 87 -21.60 -13.04 3.81
C PRO A 87 -21.45 -13.32 2.31
N GLY A 88 -20.27 -13.04 1.77
CA GLY A 88 -20.06 -13.13 0.33
C GLY A 88 -19.78 -11.82 -0.37
N ARG A 89 -19.06 -10.88 0.27
CA ARG A 89 -17.85 -10.43 -0.45
C ARG A 89 -16.91 -11.65 -0.57
N ARG A 90 -17.27 -12.60 -1.46
CA ARG A 90 -16.29 -13.34 -2.24
C ARG A 90 -15.30 -12.29 -2.66
N PHE A 91 -14.03 -12.51 -2.34
CA PHE A 91 -12.87 -11.81 -2.83
C PHE A 91 -13.11 -11.17 -4.22
N GLY A 92 -13.74 -9.99 -4.26
CA GLY A 92 -13.52 -9.05 -5.34
C GLY A 92 -12.03 -8.73 -5.33
N PRO A 93 -11.42 -8.46 -6.49
CA PRO A 93 -9.98 -8.27 -6.61
C PRO A 93 -9.52 -7.38 -5.46
N GLN A 94 -8.72 -7.98 -4.57
CA GLN A 94 -8.31 -7.37 -3.32
C GLN A 94 -7.82 -5.96 -3.63
N GLY A 95 -8.36 -4.96 -2.95
CA GLY A 95 -7.80 -3.62 -3.02
C GLY A 95 -6.28 -3.69 -2.84
N PRO A 96 -5.50 -2.86 -3.54
CA PRO A 96 -4.06 -3.04 -3.78
C PRO A 96 -3.20 -3.29 -2.52
N GLN A 97 -3.71 -2.94 -1.33
CA GLN A 97 -3.02 -3.08 -0.06
C GLN A 97 -2.84 -4.54 0.44
N ARG A 98 -3.75 -5.48 0.12
CA ARG A 98 -3.56 -6.89 0.56
C ARG A 98 -2.68 -7.69 -0.40
N GLY A 99 -2.67 -7.30 -1.68
CA GLY A 99 -1.71 -7.79 -2.66
C GLY A 99 -0.27 -7.34 -2.38
N GLU A 100 -0.08 -6.14 -1.81
CA GLU A 100 1.26 -5.68 -1.44
C GLU A 100 1.94 -6.55 -0.38
N MET A 101 1.20 -7.02 0.64
CA MET A 101 1.80 -7.86 1.67
C MET A 101 2.18 -9.24 1.12
N GLY A 102 1.34 -9.81 0.25
CA GLY A 102 1.65 -11.07 -0.46
C GLY A 102 2.83 -10.92 -1.43
N ARG A 103 2.88 -9.82 -2.19
CA ARG A 103 4.04 -9.52 -3.06
C ARG A 103 5.32 -9.33 -2.26
N ARG A 104 5.27 -8.63 -1.12
CA ARG A 104 6.43 -8.45 -0.24
C ARG A 104 6.97 -9.77 0.32
N MET A 105 6.08 -10.70 0.70
CA MET A 105 6.52 -12.02 1.14
C MET A 105 7.13 -12.83 -0.01
N LYS A 106 6.52 -12.79 -1.20
CA LYS A 106 7.04 -13.50 -2.38
C LYS A 106 8.38 -12.94 -2.88
N GLU A 107 8.53 -11.61 -2.89
CA GLU A 107 9.79 -10.93 -3.20
C GLU A 107 10.90 -11.33 -2.20
N GLY A 108 10.55 -11.48 -0.93
CA GLY A 108 11.47 -11.94 0.12
C GLY A 108 11.91 -13.39 -0.07
N SER A 109 11.00 -14.29 -0.44
CA SER A 109 11.32 -15.71 -0.67
C SER A 109 12.18 -15.91 -1.93
N GLU A 110 11.79 -15.30 -3.06
CA GLU A 110 12.55 -15.34 -4.32
C GLU A 110 13.94 -14.67 -4.21
N TRP A 111 14.11 -13.82 -3.21
CA TRP A 111 15.40 -13.23 -2.90
C TRP A 111 16.29 -14.19 -2.11
N MET A 112 15.76 -14.83 -1.07
CA MET A 112 16.50 -15.83 -0.29
C MET A 112 16.99 -16.99 -1.19
N GLU A 113 16.16 -17.43 -2.13
CA GLU A 113 16.49 -18.48 -3.10
C GLU A 113 17.62 -18.07 -4.07
N ARG A 114 17.60 -16.82 -4.56
CA ARG A 114 18.71 -16.27 -5.35
C ARG A 114 19.98 -16.15 -4.54
N LEU A 115 19.90 -15.64 -3.31
CA LEU A 115 21.05 -15.48 -2.44
C LEU A 115 21.70 -16.83 -2.12
N SER A 116 20.90 -17.90 -1.90
CA SER A 116 21.44 -19.24 -1.70
C SER A 116 22.16 -19.79 -2.93
N THR A 117 21.75 -19.37 -4.13
CA THR A 117 22.34 -19.83 -5.40
C THR A 117 23.59 -19.03 -5.77
N GLU A 118 23.54 -17.70 -5.68
CA GLU A 118 24.61 -16.81 -6.12
C GLU A 118 25.70 -16.63 -5.05
N LYS A 119 25.33 -16.64 -3.77
CA LYS A 119 26.22 -16.33 -2.64
C LYS A 119 25.93 -17.21 -1.42
N PRO A 120 26.27 -18.51 -1.50
CA PRO A 120 25.93 -19.48 -0.44
C PRO A 120 26.55 -19.12 0.93
N GLU A 121 27.73 -18.49 0.95
CA GLU A 121 28.39 -18.07 2.19
C GLU A 121 27.64 -16.94 2.92
N GLU A 122 27.17 -15.93 2.19
CA GLU A 122 26.33 -14.85 2.76
C GLU A 122 24.99 -15.39 3.25
N PHE A 123 24.40 -16.33 2.52
CA PHE A 123 23.16 -16.99 2.92
C PHE A 123 23.34 -17.77 4.25
N GLN A 124 24.41 -18.56 4.36
CA GLN A 124 24.76 -19.26 5.61
C GLN A 124 25.00 -18.29 6.77
N ARG A 125 25.69 -17.16 6.53
CA ARG A 125 25.87 -16.09 7.53
C ARG A 125 24.52 -15.55 8.02
N LEU A 126 23.57 -15.31 7.10
CA LEU A 126 22.23 -14.82 7.46
C LEU A 126 21.40 -15.85 8.23
N LEU A 127 21.51 -17.14 7.92
CA LEU A 127 20.85 -18.19 8.70
C LEU A 127 21.37 -18.25 10.14
N LYS A 128 22.69 -18.22 10.32
CA LYS A 128 23.31 -18.13 11.66
C LYS A 128 22.88 -16.87 12.39
N LEU A 129 22.77 -15.73 11.68
CA LEU A 129 22.30 -14.47 12.27
C LEU A 129 20.84 -14.56 12.70
N ARG A 130 19.98 -15.27 11.94
CA ARG A 130 18.58 -15.47 12.28
C ARG A 130 18.39 -16.28 13.56
N GLU A 131 19.25 -17.26 13.80
CA GLU A 131 19.22 -18.11 15.01
C GLU A 131 19.79 -17.38 16.24
N SER A 132 20.87 -16.62 16.06
CA SER A 132 21.57 -15.93 17.16
C SER A 132 20.96 -14.58 17.53
N ASP A 133 20.61 -13.74 16.56
CA ASP A 133 20.03 -12.40 16.77
C ASP A 133 18.96 -12.08 15.70
N PRO A 134 17.68 -12.36 15.99
CA PRO A 134 16.57 -12.07 15.09
C PRO A 134 16.45 -10.59 14.69
N GLN A 135 16.88 -9.66 15.56
CA GLN A 135 16.78 -8.23 15.31
C GLN A 135 17.88 -7.76 14.36
N ALA A 136 19.12 -8.23 14.55
CA ALA A 136 20.21 -7.98 13.60
C ALA A 136 19.88 -8.58 12.22
N PHE A 137 19.31 -9.80 12.18
CA PHE A 137 18.82 -10.39 10.93
C PHE A 137 17.78 -9.51 10.24
N SER A 138 16.78 -9.01 10.97
CA SER A 138 15.78 -8.11 10.39
C SER A 138 16.39 -6.80 9.86
N ASN A 139 17.45 -6.29 10.50
CA ASN A 139 18.14 -5.07 10.08
C ASN A 139 18.97 -5.29 8.81
N GLU A 140 19.71 -6.39 8.71
CA GLU A 140 20.45 -6.78 7.49
C GLU A 140 19.48 -7.03 6.34
N LEU A 141 18.37 -7.74 6.59
CA LEU A 141 17.31 -7.96 5.59
C LEU A 141 16.74 -6.62 5.09
N ARG A 142 16.52 -5.66 5.99
CA ARG A 142 16.00 -4.34 5.64
C ARG A 142 17.02 -3.54 4.82
N LYS A 143 18.31 -3.58 5.16
CA LYS A 143 19.38 -2.94 4.37
C LYS A 143 19.43 -3.52 2.96
N PHE A 144 19.42 -4.84 2.85
CA PHE A 144 19.45 -5.52 1.55
C PHE A 144 18.21 -5.18 0.71
N VAL A 145 17.01 -5.21 1.30
CA VAL A 145 15.78 -4.79 0.61
C VAL A 145 15.85 -3.32 0.21
N GLN A 146 16.48 -2.44 1.00
CA GLN A 146 16.67 -1.03 0.65
C GLN A 146 17.69 -0.83 -0.47
N GLU A 147 18.78 -1.59 -0.51
CA GLU A 147 19.78 -1.59 -1.59
C GLU A 147 19.16 -2.12 -2.89
N ARG A 148 18.40 -3.22 -2.82
CA ARG A 148 17.70 -3.77 -3.98
C ARG A 148 16.56 -2.87 -4.47
N ARG A 149 15.86 -2.19 -3.58
CA ARG A 149 14.91 -1.11 -3.94
C ARG A 149 15.63 0.17 -4.37
N GLY A 150 16.96 0.21 -4.26
CA GLY A 150 17.83 1.35 -4.53
C GLY A 150 18.03 1.70 -6.00
N SER A 151 17.35 1.05 -6.95
CA SER A 151 17.28 1.51 -8.36
C SER A 151 15.86 1.88 -8.81
N GLY A 152 14.83 1.56 -8.02
CA GLY A 152 13.44 1.90 -8.31
C GLY A 152 13.02 3.12 -7.51
N HIS A 153 13.30 4.31 -8.05
CA HIS A 153 12.80 5.64 -7.67
C HIS A 153 11.81 5.64 -6.47
N ARG A 154 12.33 5.53 -5.24
CA ARG A 154 11.52 5.88 -4.06
C ARG A 154 11.50 7.41 -3.99
N PRO A 155 10.32 8.05 -4.01
CA PRO A 155 10.24 9.49 -3.78
C PRO A 155 10.84 9.79 -2.40
N GLY A 156 12.00 10.44 -2.37
CA GLY A 156 12.66 10.90 -1.14
C GLY A 156 14.05 10.34 -0.83
N ARG A 157 14.59 9.35 -1.57
CA ARG A 157 16.03 9.02 -1.46
C ARG A 157 16.78 9.85 -2.50
N MET A 158 17.42 10.93 -2.06
CA MET A 158 18.22 11.82 -2.91
C MET A 158 19.30 11.00 -3.63
N ASP A 159 19.39 11.22 -4.94
CA ASP A 159 20.40 10.60 -5.78
C ASP A 159 21.80 11.02 -5.30
N THR A 160 22.83 10.21 -5.54
CA THR A 160 24.20 10.59 -5.17
C THR A 160 24.62 11.90 -5.85
N ASP A 161 24.10 12.12 -7.05
CA ASP A 161 24.29 13.34 -7.83
C ASP A 161 23.67 14.58 -7.16
N ASP A 162 22.58 14.41 -6.43
CA ASP A 162 21.91 15.52 -5.75
C ASP A 162 22.65 15.93 -4.47
N ARG A 163 23.57 15.09 -3.93
CA ARG A 163 24.31 15.40 -2.70
C ARG A 163 25.29 16.55 -2.87
N LYS A 164 26.10 16.53 -3.93
CA LYS A 164 27.09 17.59 -4.18
C LYS A 164 26.42 18.93 -4.49
N CYS A 165 25.31 18.91 -5.23
CA CYS A 165 24.46 20.09 -5.43
C CYS A 165 23.94 20.68 -4.11
N GLN A 166 23.54 19.83 -3.16
CA GLN A 166 23.10 20.30 -1.83
C GLN A 166 24.25 20.87 -1.00
N GLU A 167 25.42 20.24 -1.04
CA GLU A 167 26.61 20.76 -0.34
C GLU A 167 27.00 22.13 -0.87
N LEU A 168 27.09 22.30 -2.19
CA LEU A 168 27.36 23.58 -2.84
C LEU A 168 26.28 24.62 -2.53
N SER A 169 25.00 24.22 -2.50
CA SER A 169 23.90 25.10 -2.10
C SER A 169 24.04 25.57 -0.64
N ARG A 170 24.39 24.67 0.29
CA ARG A 170 24.64 25.03 1.69
C ARG A 170 25.81 26.01 1.82
N LEU A 171 26.92 25.73 1.13
CA LEU A 171 28.10 26.60 1.11
C LEU A 171 27.77 27.99 0.54
N TYR A 172 26.98 28.05 -0.54
CA TYR A 172 26.52 29.31 -1.13
C TYR A 172 25.74 30.18 -0.13
N HIS A 173 24.85 29.58 0.65
CA HIS A 173 24.05 30.29 1.64
C HIS A 173 24.85 30.66 2.90
N ALA A 174 25.87 29.89 3.26
CA ALA A 174 26.73 30.16 4.42
C ALA A 174 27.80 31.23 4.16
N THR A 175 28.19 31.43 2.90
CA THR A 175 29.24 32.40 2.53
C THR A 175 28.69 33.83 2.54
N GLU A 176 29.48 34.83 2.91
CA GLU A 176 29.11 36.25 2.84
C GLU A 176 29.77 36.98 1.65
N ASP A 177 31.00 36.61 1.31
CA ASP A 177 31.78 37.22 0.22
C ASP A 177 31.10 37.06 -1.16
N PRO A 178 30.82 38.16 -1.87
CA PRO A 178 30.22 38.11 -3.21
C PRO A 178 31.09 37.44 -4.28
N ALA A 179 32.42 37.53 -4.18
CA ALA A 179 33.30 36.89 -5.16
C ALA A 179 33.23 35.36 -5.06
N GLU A 180 33.37 34.85 -3.84
CA GLU A 180 33.25 33.42 -3.55
C GLU A 180 31.84 32.88 -3.85
N LYS A 181 30.77 33.65 -3.56
CA LYS A 181 29.40 33.28 -3.97
C LYS A 181 29.28 33.08 -5.48
N ASN A 182 29.90 33.94 -6.28
CA ASN A 182 29.86 33.82 -7.74
C ASN A 182 30.62 32.57 -8.20
N ARG A 183 31.75 32.22 -7.56
CA ARG A 183 32.46 30.96 -7.81
C ARG A 183 31.60 29.75 -7.50
N ILE A 184 31.04 29.66 -6.29
CA ILE A 184 30.16 28.56 -5.87
C ILE A 184 28.94 28.44 -6.79
N ARG A 185 28.36 29.57 -7.24
CA ARG A 185 27.24 29.57 -8.18
C ARG A 185 27.63 28.96 -9.54
N GLY A 186 28.83 29.27 -10.04
CA GLY A 186 29.36 28.66 -11.26
C GLY A 186 29.53 27.15 -11.13
N GLU A 187 30.11 26.70 -10.02
CA GLU A 187 30.28 25.27 -9.72
C GLU A 187 28.95 24.53 -9.55
N LEU A 188 28.00 25.14 -8.84
CA LEU A 188 26.66 24.59 -8.67
C LEU A 188 25.95 24.44 -10.02
N ARG A 189 26.07 25.43 -10.91
CA ARG A 189 25.49 25.34 -12.26
C ARG A 189 26.09 24.17 -13.04
N ALA A 190 27.42 24.06 -13.05
CA ALA A 190 28.11 22.97 -13.76
C ALA A 190 27.74 21.59 -13.20
N GLU A 191 27.62 21.44 -11.89
CA GLU A 191 27.23 20.16 -11.28
C GLU A 191 25.77 19.80 -11.57
N VAL A 192 24.86 20.77 -11.54
CA VAL A 192 23.45 20.56 -11.90
C VAL A 192 23.31 20.12 -13.36
N GLU A 193 24.05 20.76 -14.27
CA GLU A 193 24.07 20.38 -15.69
C GLU A 193 24.61 18.96 -15.88
N ALA A 194 25.74 18.64 -15.25
CA ALA A 194 26.32 17.30 -15.32
C ALA A 194 25.40 16.22 -14.72
N ALA A 195 24.70 16.51 -13.62
CA ALA A 195 23.70 15.62 -13.03
C ALA A 195 22.50 15.41 -13.96
N PHE A 196 22.08 16.45 -14.68
CA PHE A 196 21.00 16.36 -15.66
C PHE A 196 21.39 15.49 -16.84
N ASP A 197 22.60 15.65 -17.39
CA ASP A 197 23.11 14.83 -18.49
C ASP A 197 23.21 13.34 -18.11
N ARG A 198 23.67 13.04 -16.88
CA ARG A 198 23.68 11.67 -16.35
C ARG A 198 22.27 11.08 -16.32
N LYS A 199 21.28 11.86 -15.84
CA LYS A 199 19.87 11.44 -15.81
C LYS A 199 19.29 11.24 -17.21
N ILE A 200 19.61 12.11 -18.16
CA ILE A 200 19.23 11.94 -19.58
C ILE A 200 19.81 10.64 -20.12
N LYS A 201 21.11 10.41 -19.93
CA LYS A 201 21.80 9.21 -20.44
C LYS A 201 21.18 7.93 -19.90
N VAL A 202 21.01 7.82 -18.57
CA VAL A 202 20.41 6.63 -17.94
C VAL A 202 18.98 6.40 -18.43
N ARG A 203 18.18 7.46 -18.61
CA ARG A 203 16.83 7.34 -19.17
C ARG A 203 16.83 6.96 -20.64
N GLY A 204 17.78 7.46 -21.43
CA GLY A 204 17.98 7.09 -22.83
C GLY A 204 18.27 5.60 -22.97
N GLU A 205 19.26 5.09 -22.21
CA GLU A 205 19.59 3.66 -22.16
C GLU A 205 18.38 2.79 -21.76
N TRP A 206 17.59 3.25 -20.80
CA TRP A 206 16.37 2.54 -20.39
C TRP A 206 15.30 2.54 -21.50
N ILE A 207 15.11 3.65 -22.21
CA ILE A 207 14.19 3.75 -23.35
C ILE A 207 14.63 2.78 -24.46
N ASP A 208 15.91 2.75 -24.80
CA ASP A 208 16.47 1.86 -25.83
C ASP A 208 16.22 0.38 -25.49
N GLU A 209 16.43 -0.01 -24.23
CA GLU A 209 16.14 -1.36 -23.76
C GLU A 209 14.63 -1.69 -23.82
N MET A 210 13.75 -0.74 -23.50
CA MET A 210 12.30 -0.95 -23.64
C MET A 210 11.90 -1.08 -25.12
N LEU A 211 12.48 -0.29 -26.01
CA LEU A 211 12.24 -0.39 -27.46
C LEU A 211 12.67 -1.76 -27.99
N ARG A 212 13.82 -2.27 -27.56
CA ARG A 212 14.29 -3.62 -27.91
C ARG A 212 13.30 -4.70 -27.46
N LYS A 213 12.77 -4.61 -26.22
CA LYS A 213 11.76 -5.55 -25.72
C LYS A 213 10.44 -5.49 -26.50
N ILE A 214 10.02 -4.29 -26.92
CA ILE A 214 8.84 -4.11 -27.77
C ILE A 214 9.07 -4.82 -29.11
N GLU A 215 10.24 -4.64 -29.71
CA GLU A 215 10.57 -5.26 -30.99
C GLU A 215 10.64 -6.79 -30.90
N GLU A 216 11.27 -7.33 -29.85
CA GLU A 216 11.26 -8.77 -29.57
C GLU A 216 9.82 -9.31 -29.39
N GLY A 217 8.96 -8.55 -28.68
CA GLY A 217 7.55 -8.88 -28.52
C GLY A 217 6.79 -8.92 -29.84
N ARG A 218 7.04 -7.94 -30.73
CA ARG A 218 6.45 -7.89 -32.07
C ARG A 218 6.89 -9.07 -32.93
N LYS A 219 8.18 -9.40 -32.91
CA LYS A 219 8.72 -10.57 -33.62
C LYS A 219 8.05 -11.87 -33.17
N ARG A 220 7.95 -12.10 -31.85
CA ARG A 220 7.26 -13.27 -31.29
C ARG A 220 5.78 -13.34 -31.69
N LEU A 221 5.11 -12.19 -31.75
CA LEU A 221 3.71 -12.12 -32.18
C LEU A 221 3.58 -12.47 -33.66
N ALA A 222 4.47 -11.97 -34.51
CA ALA A 222 4.50 -12.30 -35.94
C ALA A 222 4.78 -13.79 -36.18
N GLU A 223 5.75 -14.37 -35.47
CA GLU A 223 6.05 -15.81 -35.51
C GLU A 223 4.83 -16.66 -35.15
N ARG A 224 4.14 -16.31 -34.05
CA ARG A 224 2.87 -16.97 -33.67
C ARG A 224 1.77 -16.76 -34.70
N GLY A 225 1.71 -15.59 -35.32
CA GLY A 225 0.79 -15.30 -36.42
C GLY A 225 1.01 -16.22 -37.62
N ALA A 226 2.27 -16.44 -37.99
CA ALA A 226 2.65 -17.38 -39.05
C ALA A 226 2.33 -18.84 -38.70
N GLN A 227 2.48 -19.22 -37.42
CA GLN A 227 2.16 -20.56 -36.91
C GLN A 227 0.67 -20.76 -36.59
N ARG A 228 -0.18 -19.74 -36.77
CA ARG A 228 -1.57 -19.76 -36.32
C ARG A 228 -2.34 -20.97 -36.84
N THR A 229 -2.26 -21.24 -38.14
CA THR A 229 -2.99 -22.35 -38.78
C THR A 229 -2.56 -23.69 -38.19
N GLN A 230 -1.26 -23.93 -38.09
CA GLN A 230 -0.72 -25.15 -37.49
C GLN A 230 -1.18 -25.34 -36.04
N ILE A 231 -1.11 -24.30 -35.21
CA ILE A 231 -1.56 -24.36 -33.80
C ILE A 231 -3.06 -24.72 -33.73
N CYS A 232 -3.88 -24.14 -34.61
CA CYS A 232 -5.30 -24.46 -34.70
C CYS A 232 -5.51 -25.92 -35.11
N ASP A 233 -4.79 -26.40 -36.13
CA ASP A 233 -4.92 -27.76 -36.65
C ASP A 233 -4.49 -28.80 -35.60
N ASP A 234 -3.36 -28.57 -34.91
CA ASP A 234 -2.89 -29.40 -33.80
C ASP A 234 -3.95 -29.50 -32.70
N ARG A 235 -4.59 -28.36 -32.37
CA ARG A 235 -5.64 -28.31 -31.35
C ARG A 235 -6.92 -29.00 -31.80
N VAL A 236 -7.33 -28.84 -33.06
CA VAL A 236 -8.48 -29.54 -33.62
C VAL A 236 -8.21 -31.05 -33.59
N HIS A 237 -7.05 -31.49 -34.04
CA HIS A 237 -6.64 -32.88 -34.02
C HIS A 237 -6.62 -33.48 -32.60
N GLU A 238 -6.13 -32.73 -31.60
CA GLU A 238 -6.18 -33.15 -30.20
C GLU A 238 -7.62 -33.34 -29.70
N LEU A 239 -8.53 -32.43 -30.07
CA LEU A 239 -9.93 -32.45 -29.63
C LEU A 239 -10.77 -33.52 -30.34
N THR A 240 -10.43 -33.88 -31.58
CA THR A 240 -11.14 -34.92 -32.36
C THR A 240 -10.57 -36.32 -32.15
N ARG A 241 -9.47 -36.47 -31.43
CA ARG A 241 -8.90 -37.77 -31.07
C ARG A 241 -9.89 -38.60 -30.25
N ASP A 242 -9.91 -39.92 -30.48
CA ASP A 242 -10.81 -40.84 -29.75
C ASP A 242 -10.64 -40.64 -28.22
N PRO A 243 -11.71 -40.32 -27.48
CA PRO A 243 -11.67 -40.11 -26.04
C PRO A 243 -11.06 -41.28 -25.26
N LYS A 244 -11.17 -42.51 -25.78
CA LYS A 244 -10.61 -43.73 -25.16
C LYS A 244 -9.08 -43.78 -25.21
N LEU A 245 -8.44 -42.96 -26.04
CA LEU A 245 -6.99 -42.85 -26.21
C LEU A 245 -6.39 -41.61 -25.51
N LYS A 246 -7.11 -40.95 -24.59
CA LYS A 246 -6.57 -39.82 -23.82
C LYS A 246 -5.55 -40.29 -22.77
N TRP A 247 -4.30 -40.41 -23.18
CA TRP A 247 -3.17 -40.59 -22.28
C TRP A 247 -2.78 -39.24 -21.67
N ASP A 248 -3.29 -39.02 -20.47
CA ASP A 248 -2.84 -38.06 -19.43
C ASP A 248 -2.99 -36.55 -19.73
N GLN A 249 -4.00 -35.94 -19.10
CA GLN A 249 -4.21 -34.49 -19.06
C GLN A 249 -3.29 -33.81 -18.04
N ARG A 250 -1.98 -33.83 -18.27
CA ARG A 250 -1.05 -33.00 -17.50
C ARG A 250 -0.72 -31.75 -18.31
N TRP A 251 -1.57 -30.74 -18.15
CA TRP A 251 -1.32 -29.36 -18.54
C TRP A 251 -1.14 -28.53 -17.26
#